data_AF-A0A813UDV5-F1
#
_entry.id   AF-A0A813UDV5-F1
#
_cell.length_a   1.000
_cell.length_b   1.000
_cell.length_c   1.000
_cell.angle_alpha   90.00
_cell.angle_beta   90.00
_cell.angle_gamma   90.00
#
_symmetry.space_group_name_H-M   'P 1'
#
loop_
_entity.id
_entity.type
_entity.pdbx_description
1 polymer ?
#
loop_
_entity_poly.entity_id
_entity_poly.type
_entity_poly.pdbx_seq_one_letter_code
_entity_poly.pdbx_strand_id
1 'polypeptide(L)'
;MPVDTVTNRYKKEDEDADIRLLHEMGYVQELYRGMSPFMSFTFCFTAMHVLASISLCFTSTLVTGGSAVALYSWIIGSIFTVFVGLSLAEIASVYPSAGSVYHW
;
A
#
# COMPACT_ATOMS: atom_id res chain seq x y z
N MET A 1 -19.15 11.15 27.03
CA MET A 1 -17.74 11.56 26.83
C MET A 1 -17.52 11.71 25.32
N PRO A 2 -17.06 12.86 24.80
CA PRO A 2 -16.97 13.11 23.36
C PRO A 2 -15.68 12.49 22.78
N VAL A 3 -15.84 11.40 22.01
CA VAL A 3 -14.79 10.54 21.39
C VAL A 3 -13.94 11.29 20.34
N ASP A 4 -14.47 12.38 19.82
CA ASP A 4 -13.90 13.29 18.84
C ASP A 4 -12.72 14.12 19.39
N THR A 5 -12.67 14.35 20.70
CA THR A 5 -11.58 15.13 21.32
C THR A 5 -10.29 14.32 21.53
N VAL A 6 -10.39 13.01 21.76
CA VAL A 6 -9.24 12.13 21.95
C VAL A 6 -8.61 11.70 20.62
N THR A 7 -9.43 11.47 19.59
CA THR A 7 -8.96 11.16 18.23
C THR A 7 -8.22 12.33 17.58
N ASN A 8 -8.66 13.57 17.82
CA ASN A 8 -7.97 14.76 17.34
C ASN A 8 -6.63 15.00 18.05
N ARG A 9 -6.54 14.69 19.36
CA ARG A 9 -5.26 14.76 20.10
C ARG A 9 -4.25 13.73 19.61
N TYR A 10 -4.67 12.47 19.44
CA TYR A 10 -3.84 11.41 18.86
C TYR A 10 -3.29 11.84 17.49
N LYS A 11 -4.18 12.28 16.59
CA LYS A 11 -3.76 12.72 15.24
C LYS A 11 -2.76 13.88 15.26
N LYS A 12 -2.83 14.79 16.24
CA LYS A 12 -1.87 15.88 16.42
C LYS A 12 -0.51 15.38 16.94
N GLU A 13 -0.52 14.52 17.96
CA GLU A 13 0.71 13.95 18.54
C GLU A 13 1.49 13.11 17.50
N ASP A 14 0.78 12.32 16.68
CA ASP A 14 1.38 11.54 15.60
C ASP A 14 1.97 12.44 14.49
N GLU A 15 1.31 13.55 14.15
CA GLU A 15 1.87 14.55 13.22
C GLU A 15 3.16 15.14 13.78
N ASP A 16 3.13 15.64 15.03
CA ASP A 16 4.28 16.28 15.69
C ASP A 16 5.48 15.32 15.84
N ALA A 17 5.23 14.03 16.12
CA ALA A 17 6.26 13.00 16.20
C ALA A 17 6.98 12.78 14.86
N ASP A 18 6.23 12.73 13.76
CA ASP A 18 6.80 12.54 12.42
C ASP A 18 7.54 13.79 11.92
N ILE A 19 7.06 15.01 12.23
CA ILE A 19 7.78 16.26 11.89
C ILE A 19 9.14 16.26 12.60
N ARG A 20 9.17 15.84 13.87
CA ARG A 20 10.41 15.76 14.66
C ARG A 20 11.41 14.78 14.05
N LEU A 21 10.93 13.63 13.59
CA LEU A 21 11.74 12.58 12.95
C LEU A 21 12.29 13.03 11.59
N LEU A 22 11.50 13.76 10.78
CA LEU A 22 11.97 14.39 9.54
C LEU A 22 13.04 15.47 9.79
N HIS A 23 12.84 16.33 10.79
CA HIS A 23 13.81 17.35 11.16
C HIS A 23 15.13 16.75 11.67
N GLU A 24 15.07 15.62 12.39
CA GLU A 24 16.28 14.90 12.83
C GLU A 24 17.07 14.31 11.66
N MET A 25 16.38 13.95 10.57
CA MET A 25 16.99 13.53 9.30
C MET A 25 17.44 14.73 8.42
N GLY A 26 17.27 15.97 8.88
CA GLY A 26 17.66 17.17 8.16
C GLY A 26 16.71 17.59 7.02
N TYR A 27 15.51 17.01 6.95
CA TYR A 27 14.51 17.30 5.93
C TYR A 27 13.35 18.15 6.49
N VAL A 28 12.99 19.22 5.78
CA VAL A 28 11.77 19.99 6.04
C VAL A 28 10.57 19.23 5.45
N GLN A 29 9.49 19.12 6.21
CA GLN A 29 8.27 18.45 5.75
C GLN A 29 7.54 19.29 4.69
N GLU A 30 7.82 19.00 3.41
CA GLU A 30 7.18 19.69 2.27
C GLU A 30 5.95 18.93 1.72
N LEU A 31 5.77 17.66 2.07
CA LEU A 31 4.69 16.84 1.52
C LEU A 31 3.43 16.88 2.40
N TYR A 32 2.32 17.29 1.80
CA TYR A 32 1.01 17.36 2.46
C TYR A 32 0.47 15.94 2.72
N ARG A 33 0.35 15.55 3.99
CA ARG A 33 -0.17 14.24 4.40
C ARG A 33 -1.70 14.21 4.30
N GLY A 34 -2.21 14.06 3.08
CA GLY A 34 -3.64 14.21 2.77
C GLY A 34 -4.31 13.02 2.09
N MET A 35 -3.62 11.92 1.84
CA MET A 35 -4.27 10.79 1.16
C MET A 35 -5.19 10.05 2.13
N SER A 36 -6.50 10.16 1.88
CA SER A 36 -7.50 9.34 2.54
C SER A 36 -7.17 7.86 2.31
N PRO A 37 -7.32 6.97 3.32
CA PRO A 37 -7.03 5.54 3.17
C PRO A 37 -7.79 4.88 2.01
N PHE A 38 -8.97 5.40 1.68
CA PHE A 38 -9.77 4.96 0.53
C PHE A 38 -9.14 5.37 -0.83
N MET A 39 -8.49 6.53 -0.86
CA MET A 39 -7.83 7.05 -2.06
C MET A 39 -6.56 6.25 -2.35
N SER A 40 -5.80 5.89 -1.31
CA SER A 40 -4.65 4.97 -1.41
C SER A 40 -5.07 3.58 -1.91
N PHE A 41 -6.19 3.04 -1.43
CA PHE A 41 -6.72 1.75 -1.93
C PHE A 41 -7.03 1.81 -3.43
N THR A 42 -7.68 2.89 -3.87
CA THR A 42 -8.07 3.07 -5.28
C THR A 42 -6.85 3.28 -6.18
N PHE A 43 -5.83 3.98 -5.70
CA PHE A 43 -4.56 4.13 -6.40
C PHE A 43 -3.82 2.79 -6.55
N CYS A 44 -3.76 1.99 -5.49
CA CYS A 44 -3.18 0.64 -5.54
C CYS A 44 -3.95 -0.27 -6.51
N PHE A 45 -5.29 -0.25 -6.48
CA PHE A 45 -6.13 -1.04 -7.38
C PHE A 45 -5.90 -0.66 -8.85
N THR A 46 -5.71 0.63 -9.13
CA THR A 46 -5.36 1.14 -10.44
C THR A 46 -3.95 0.70 -10.86
N ALA A 47 -2.97 0.83 -9.96
CA ALA A 47 -1.59 0.42 -10.21
C ALA A 47 -1.46 -1.09 -10.47
N MET A 48 -2.30 -1.92 -9.83
CA MET A 48 -2.30 -3.38 -10.01
C MET A 48 -3.09 -3.86 -11.24
N HIS A 49 -3.76 -2.96 -12.00
CA HIS A 49 -4.50 -3.21 -13.24
C HIS A 49 -5.13 -4.64 -13.36
N VAL A 50 -5.89 -5.03 -12.33
CA VAL A 50 -6.34 -6.42 -12.14
C VAL A 50 -7.26 -6.89 -13.27
N LEU A 51 -8.11 -5.99 -13.78
CA LEU A 51 -9.13 -6.33 -14.79
C LEU A 51 -8.52 -6.70 -16.15
N ALA A 52 -7.61 -5.89 -16.70
CA ALA A 52 -6.96 -6.24 -17.97
C ALA A 52 -6.01 -7.43 -17.83
N SER A 53 -5.37 -7.57 -16.66
CA SER A 53 -4.51 -8.71 -16.38
C SER A 53 -5.30 -10.03 -16.40
N ILE A 54 -6.51 -10.07 -15.82
CA ILE A 54 -7.45 -11.21 -15.95
C ILE A 54 -7.72 -11.51 -17.42
N SER A 55 -8.19 -10.52 -18.18
CA SER A 55 -8.63 -10.75 -19.56
C SER A 55 -7.52 -11.32 -20.45
N LEU A 56 -6.28 -10.85 -20.26
CA LEU A 56 -5.13 -11.34 -21.01
C LEU A 56 -4.75 -12.77 -20.60
N CYS A 57 -4.68 -13.04 -19.29
CA CYS A 57 -4.23 -14.33 -18.77
C CYS A 57 -5.28 -15.43 -18.93
N PHE A 58 -6.58 -15.10 -18.95
CA PHE A 58 -7.66 -16.08 -19.06
C PHE A 58 -7.61 -16.85 -20.38
N THR A 59 -7.28 -16.16 -21.48
CA THR A 59 -7.20 -16.80 -22.81
C THR A 59 -6.02 -17.76 -22.89
N SER A 60 -4.84 -17.34 -22.41
CA SER A 60 -3.61 -18.15 -22.47
C SER A 60 -3.64 -19.32 -21.49
N THR A 61 -4.21 -19.15 -20.30
CA THR A 61 -4.35 -20.22 -19.29
C THR A 61 -5.39 -21.28 -19.71
N LEU A 62 -6.51 -20.88 -20.31
CA LEU A 62 -7.52 -21.83 -20.80
C LEU A 62 -6.98 -22.74 -21.91
N VAL A 63 -6.20 -22.19 -22.85
CA VAL A 63 -5.63 -22.97 -23.96
C VAL A 63 -4.56 -23.95 -23.47
N THR A 64 -3.80 -23.60 -22.42
CA THR A 64 -2.60 -24.37 -22.01
C THR A 64 -2.88 -25.35 -20.87
N GLY A 65 -3.80 -25.04 -19.95
CA GLY A 65 -3.99 -25.80 -18.71
C GLY A 65 -5.44 -26.08 -18.31
N GLY A 66 -6.41 -25.66 -19.13
CA GLY A 66 -7.83 -25.79 -18.80
C GLY A 66 -8.28 -24.89 -17.63
N SER A 67 -9.54 -25.01 -17.22
CA SER A 67 -10.17 -24.13 -16.22
C SER A 67 -9.59 -24.25 -14.82
N ALA A 68 -9.07 -25.42 -14.45
CA ALA A 68 -8.48 -25.63 -13.12
C ALA A 68 -7.19 -24.84 -12.93
N VAL A 69 -6.32 -24.81 -13.93
CA VAL A 69 -5.02 -24.11 -13.85
C VAL A 69 -5.22 -22.60 -13.71
N ALA A 70 -6.20 -22.02 -14.40
CA ALA A 70 -6.53 -20.60 -14.29
C ALA A 70 -6.92 -20.17 -12.87
N LEU A 71 -7.65 -21.02 -12.14
CA LEU A 71 -8.07 -20.74 -10.76
C LEU A 71 -6.91 -20.87 -9.77
N TYR A 72 -6.09 -21.92 -9.90
CA TYR A 72 -4.96 -22.14 -8.99
C TYR A 72 -3.84 -21.12 -9.20
N SER A 73 -3.52 -20.74 -10.45
CA SER A 73 -2.53 -19.70 -10.71
C SER A 73 -2.95 -18.34 -10.13
N TRP A 74 -4.26 -18.06 -10.13
CA TRP A 74 -4.83 -16.84 -9.55
C TRP A 74 -4.66 -16.79 -8.03
N ILE A 75 -5.04 -17.88 -7.34
CA ILE A 75 -4.98 -17.94 -5.87
C ILE A 75 -3.53 -17.93 -5.39
N ILE A 76 -2.65 -18.70 -6.04
CA ILE A 76 -1.23 -18.72 -5.68
C ILE A 76 -0.59 -17.36 -5.94
N GLY A 77 -0.85 -16.74 -7.09
CA GLY A 77 -0.31 -15.41 -7.41
C GLY A 77 -0.74 -14.33 -6.43
N SER A 78 -2.00 -14.34 -5.98
CA SER A 78 -2.50 -13.35 -5.02
C SER A 78 -1.86 -13.51 -3.65
N ILE A 79 -1.67 -14.74 -3.17
CA ILE A 79 -1.00 -15.01 -1.89
C ILE A 79 0.42 -14.46 -1.89
N PHE A 80 1.21 -14.75 -2.93
CA PHE A 80 2.58 -14.23 -3.03
C PHE A 80 2.62 -12.69 -3.11
N THR A 81 1.66 -12.08 -3.82
CA THR A 81 1.55 -10.61 -3.91
C THR A 81 1.25 -9.98 -2.55
N VAL A 82 0.43 -10.63 -1.72
CA VAL A 82 0.15 -10.18 -0.34
C VAL A 82 1.40 -10.23 0.52
N PHE A 83 2.22 -11.28 0.41
CA PHE A 83 3.49 -11.36 1.14
C PHE A 83 4.46 -10.23 0.77
N VAL A 84 4.58 -9.93 -0.53
CA VAL A 84 5.40 -8.80 -1.01
C VAL A 84 4.83 -7.47 -0.50
N GLY A 85 3.52 -7.29 -0.56
CA GLY A 85 2.84 -6.12 0.00
C GLY A 85 3.07 -5.95 1.51
N LEU A 86 3.06 -7.06 2.26
CA LEU A 86 3.34 -7.04 3.71
C LEU A 86 4.77 -6.58 4.00
N SER A 87 5.75 -7.07 3.23
CA SER A 87 7.14 -6.65 3.40
C SER A 87 7.32 -5.15 3.11
N LEU A 88 6.63 -4.63 2.09
CA LEU A 88 6.65 -3.20 1.78
C LEU A 88 5.90 -2.37 2.83
N ALA A 89 4.84 -2.92 3.43
CA ALA A 89 4.10 -2.27 4.51
C ALA A 89 4.93 -2.16 5.80
N GLU A 90 5.75 -3.17 6.10
CA GLU A 90 6.69 -3.12 7.21
C GLU A 90 7.69 -1.97 7.02
N ILE A 91 8.30 -1.87 5.84
CA ILE A 91 9.23 -0.78 5.50
C ILE A 91 8.51 0.58 5.50
N ALA A 92 7.29 0.66 4.96
CA ALA A 92 6.51 1.90 4.93
C ALA A 92 6.09 2.38 6.34
N SER A 93 6.09 1.52 7.36
CA SER A 93 5.73 1.89 8.74
C SER A 93 6.85 2.60 9.51
N VAL A 94 8.11 2.37 9.11
CA VAL A 94 9.29 2.92 9.81
C VAL A 94 9.78 4.23 9.24
N TYR A 95 9.43 4.55 7.99
CA TYR A 95 9.89 5.77 7.32
C TYR A 95 8.73 6.73 7.07
N PRO A 96 8.65 7.88 7.78
CA PRO A 96 7.65 8.91 7.51
C PRO A 96 7.93 9.69 6.20
N SER A 97 8.85 9.20 5.36
CA SER A 97 9.19 9.73 4.05
C SER A 97 8.36 9.04 2.96
N ALA A 98 7.86 9.80 1.98
CA ALA A 98 7.04 9.29 0.87
C ALA A 98 7.77 8.37 -0.14
N GLY A 99 8.94 7.85 0.21
CA GLY A 99 9.76 6.98 -0.64
C GLY A 99 10.48 5.90 0.15
N SER A 100 9.78 4.81 0.50
CA SER A 100 10.40 3.58 1.03
C SER A 100 11.32 2.86 0.03
N VAL A 101 11.42 3.35 -1.22
CA VAL A 101 12.17 2.72 -2.32
C VAL A 101 13.66 3.06 -2.30
N TYR A 102 14.08 4.15 -1.63
CA TYR A 102 15.48 4.61 -1.66
C TYR A 102 16.28 4.26 -0.40
N HIS A 103 15.66 3.58 0.56
CA HIS A 103 16.34 3.10 1.77
C HIS A 103 16.74 1.63 1.56
N TRP A 104 17.85 1.40 0.86
CA TRP A 104 18.53 0.11 0.81
C TRP A 104 19.79 0.12 1.68
#